data_AF-A0A1H3S9F9-F1
#
_entry.id   AF-A0A1H3S9F9-F1
#
_cell.length_a   1.000
_cell.length_b   1.000
_cell.length_c   1.000
_cell.angle_alpha   90.00
_cell.angle_beta   90.00
_cell.angle_gamma   90.00
#
_symmetry.space_group_name_H-M   'P 1'
#
loop_
_entity.id
_entity.type
_entity.pdbx_description
1 polymer ?
#
loop_
_entity_poly.entity_id
_entity_poly.type
_entity_poly.pdbx_seq_one_letter_code
_entity_poly.pdbx_strand_id
1 'polypeptide(L)'
;MWKLLTLADREEISRGLAKSLLYKEIVILIGRSASVVSCEVARHGGRVGYRATVAGQAAWALRTRPKAFAVERDAGLRAEVVRLLKRGWSPGAVAGRLRRDHPGGQGWWVSHEAIYPWVYAQPVSTLQRELIALRTGRTRRRGGAKPDPAPRIREPTHLDERRDEVEGRAVPGHWEGDLVIGKNGRTAVASALAGATT
;
A
#
# COMPACT_ATOMS: atom_id res chain seq x y z
N MET A 1 -14.50 -23.27 -11.53
CA MET A 1 -13.70 -22.03 -11.38
C MET A 1 -14.23 -20.98 -12.35
N TRP A 2 -14.75 -19.85 -11.86
CA TRP A 2 -15.33 -18.82 -12.73
C TRP A 2 -14.19 -17.99 -13.35
N LYS A 3 -14.03 -18.04 -14.68
CA LYS A 3 -13.04 -17.22 -15.40
C LYS A 3 -13.68 -15.90 -15.82
N LEU A 4 -13.02 -14.80 -15.47
CA LEU A 4 -13.40 -13.47 -15.95
C LEU A 4 -13.21 -13.38 -17.47
N LEU A 5 -14.13 -12.72 -18.16
CA LEU A 5 -13.94 -12.38 -19.57
C LEU A 5 -12.66 -11.53 -19.73
N THR A 6 -11.84 -11.90 -20.70
CA THR A 6 -10.64 -11.14 -21.10
C THR A 6 -11.01 -10.01 -22.06
N LEU A 7 -10.03 -9.21 -22.51
CA LEU A 7 -10.26 -8.26 -23.59
C LEU A 7 -10.52 -9.00 -24.92
N ALA A 8 -9.74 -10.04 -25.21
CA ALA A 8 -9.91 -10.88 -26.40
C ALA A 8 -11.31 -11.52 -26.44
N ASP A 9 -11.80 -12.05 -25.32
CA ASP A 9 -13.16 -12.62 -25.23
C ASP A 9 -14.22 -11.57 -25.62
N ARG A 10 -14.03 -10.30 -25.21
CA ARG A 10 -14.96 -9.19 -25.53
C ARG A 10 -14.86 -8.75 -26.99
N GLU A 11 -13.67 -8.76 -27.58
CA GLU A 11 -13.49 -8.45 -28.99
C GLU A 11 -14.18 -9.49 -29.88
N GLU A 12 -14.07 -10.76 -29.54
CA GLU A 12 -14.77 -11.84 -30.25
C GLU A 12 -16.30 -11.71 -30.12
N ILE A 13 -16.80 -11.34 -28.95
CA ILE A 13 -18.23 -11.00 -28.77
C ILE A 13 -18.62 -9.83 -29.68
N SER A 14 -17.83 -8.75 -29.70
CA SER A 14 -18.13 -7.56 -30.51
C SER A 14 -18.10 -7.86 -32.01
N ARG A 15 -17.12 -8.63 -32.49
CA ARG A 15 -17.00 -9.05 -33.90
C ARG A 15 -18.12 -10.01 -34.29
N GLY A 16 -18.45 -10.96 -33.42
CA GLY A 16 -19.55 -11.90 -33.65
C GLY A 16 -20.90 -11.19 -33.76
N LEU A 17 -21.14 -10.19 -32.90
CA LEU A 17 -22.35 -9.35 -32.99
C LEU A 17 -22.40 -8.51 -34.27
N ALA A 18 -21.28 -7.93 -34.70
CA ALA A 18 -21.21 -7.19 -35.96
C ALA A 18 -21.49 -8.08 -37.18
N LYS A 19 -21.10 -9.35 -37.12
CA LYS A 19 -21.42 -10.39 -38.12
C LYS A 19 -22.82 -11.00 -37.93
N SER A 20 -23.64 -10.47 -37.02
CA SER A 20 -24.97 -10.98 -36.67
C SER A 20 -25.00 -12.43 -36.19
N LEU A 21 -23.90 -12.96 -35.67
CA LEU A 21 -23.84 -14.32 -35.13
C LEU A 21 -24.75 -14.50 -33.90
N LEU A 22 -25.30 -15.69 -33.76
CA LEU A 22 -26.07 -16.11 -32.60
C LEU A 22 -25.13 -16.32 -31.40
N TYR A 23 -25.65 -16.14 -30.17
CA TYR A 23 -24.86 -16.32 -28.96
C TYR A 23 -24.23 -17.72 -28.85
N LYS A 24 -24.89 -18.75 -29.37
CA LYS A 24 -24.35 -20.12 -29.41
C LYS A 24 -23.05 -20.23 -30.22
N GLU A 25 -22.93 -19.45 -31.29
CA GLU A 25 -21.75 -19.45 -32.17
C GLU A 25 -20.60 -18.69 -31.50
N ILE A 26 -20.92 -17.54 -30.90
CA ILE A 26 -19.95 -16.73 -30.14
C ILE A 26 -19.38 -17.51 -28.96
N VAL A 27 -20.23 -18.26 -28.25
CA VAL A 27 -19.85 -19.14 -27.14
C VAL A 27 -18.81 -20.19 -27.54
N ILE A 28 -18.98 -20.82 -28.71
CA ILE A 28 -18.04 -21.81 -29.24
C ILE A 28 -16.68 -21.17 -29.53
N LEU A 29 -16.67 -19.95 -30.08
CA LEU A 29 -15.43 -19.22 -30.41
C LEU A 29 -14.60 -18.87 -29.16
N ILE A 30 -15.24 -18.43 -28.08
CA ILE A 30 -14.54 -17.93 -26.88
C ILE A 30 -14.41 -18.96 -25.74
N GLY A 31 -15.09 -20.10 -25.84
CA GLY A 31 -15.10 -21.12 -24.79
C GLY A 31 -15.65 -20.61 -23.45
N ARG A 32 -16.78 -19.89 -23.48
CA ARG A 32 -17.49 -19.35 -22.29
C ARG A 32 -18.96 -19.74 -22.33
N SER A 33 -19.66 -19.68 -21.20
CA SER A 33 -21.08 -20.05 -21.17
C SER A 33 -21.97 -19.00 -21.85
N ALA A 34 -23.10 -19.44 -22.42
CA ALA A 34 -24.07 -18.56 -23.09
C ALA A 34 -24.65 -17.50 -22.15
N SER A 35 -24.87 -17.83 -20.88
CA SER A 35 -25.35 -16.87 -19.88
C SER A 35 -24.34 -15.75 -19.64
N VAL A 36 -23.03 -16.04 -19.67
CA VAL A 36 -21.99 -15.00 -19.51
C VAL A 36 -22.01 -14.04 -20.68
N VAL A 37 -22.08 -14.55 -21.92
CA VAL A 37 -22.15 -13.71 -23.13
C VAL A 37 -23.44 -12.87 -23.13
N SER A 38 -24.59 -13.48 -22.83
CA SER A 38 -25.87 -12.79 -22.80
C SER A 38 -25.89 -11.67 -21.76
N CYS A 39 -25.45 -11.95 -20.52
CA CYS A 39 -25.39 -10.96 -19.46
C CYS A 39 -24.39 -9.83 -19.76
N GLU A 40 -23.23 -10.14 -20.34
CA GLU A 40 -22.24 -9.15 -20.74
C GLU A 40 -22.81 -8.21 -21.82
N VAL A 41 -23.43 -8.78 -22.86
CA VAL A 41 -24.01 -8.00 -23.96
C VAL A 41 -25.18 -7.15 -23.48
N ALA A 42 -26.08 -7.72 -22.68
CA ALA A 42 -27.22 -7.00 -22.11
C ALA A 42 -26.79 -5.82 -21.22
N ARG A 43 -25.75 -6.00 -20.40
CA ARG A 43 -25.21 -4.96 -19.52
C ARG A 43 -24.57 -3.79 -20.27
N HIS A 44 -24.06 -4.03 -21.48
CA HIS A 44 -23.26 -3.06 -22.23
C HIS A 44 -23.91 -2.61 -23.54
N GLY A 45 -25.23 -2.37 -23.53
CA GLY A 45 -25.95 -1.73 -24.64
C GLY A 45 -26.58 -2.70 -25.65
N GLY A 46 -26.66 -3.99 -25.32
CA GLY A 46 -27.31 -5.00 -26.14
C GLY A 46 -26.60 -5.24 -27.47
N ARG A 47 -27.21 -6.03 -28.37
CA ARG A 47 -26.57 -6.46 -29.62
C ARG A 47 -26.14 -5.32 -30.54
N VAL A 48 -26.87 -4.20 -30.53
CA VAL A 48 -26.62 -3.03 -31.38
C VAL A 48 -25.53 -2.12 -30.79
N GLY A 49 -25.61 -1.87 -29.48
CA GLY A 49 -24.74 -0.94 -28.77
C GLY A 49 -23.46 -1.55 -28.20
N TYR A 50 -23.33 -2.88 -28.17
CA TYR A 50 -22.17 -3.53 -27.59
C TYR A 50 -20.87 -3.13 -28.29
N ARG A 51 -19.88 -2.70 -27.50
CA ARG A 51 -18.52 -2.41 -27.94
C ARG A 51 -17.53 -2.99 -26.93
N ALA A 52 -16.58 -3.80 -27.42
CA ALA A 52 -15.58 -4.47 -26.59
C ALA A 52 -14.78 -3.50 -25.72
N THR A 53 -14.38 -2.36 -26.29
CA THR A 53 -13.58 -1.32 -25.61
C THR A 53 -14.34 -0.70 -24.45
N VAL A 54 -15.61 -0.35 -24.64
CA VAL A 54 -16.48 0.24 -23.61
C VAL A 54 -16.74 -0.76 -22.48
N ALA A 55 -17.08 -2.01 -22.82
CA ALA A 55 -17.27 -3.07 -21.83
C ALA A 55 -15.98 -3.37 -21.04
N GLY A 56 -14.84 -3.38 -21.73
CA GLY A 56 -13.51 -3.56 -21.12
C GLY A 56 -13.13 -2.43 -20.17
N GLN A 57 -13.33 -1.18 -20.57
CA GLN A 57 -13.09 0.00 -19.73
C GLN A 57 -13.99 0.00 -18.50
N ALA A 58 -15.28 -0.30 -18.65
CA ALA A 58 -16.21 -0.40 -17.53
C ALA A 58 -15.81 -1.52 -16.56
N ALA A 59 -15.43 -2.69 -17.07
CA ALA A 59 -14.95 -3.79 -16.24
C ALA A 59 -13.64 -3.44 -15.50
N TRP A 60 -12.72 -2.71 -16.16
CA TRP A 60 -11.48 -2.24 -15.54
C TRP A 60 -11.76 -1.21 -14.44
N ALA A 61 -12.61 -0.22 -14.70
CA ALA A 61 -13.03 0.78 -13.71
C ALA A 61 -13.69 0.14 -12.47
N LEU A 62 -14.55 -0.87 -12.68
CA LEU A 62 -15.17 -1.62 -11.58
C LEU A 62 -14.15 -2.46 -10.79
N ARG A 63 -13.12 -3.01 -11.45
CA ARG A 63 -12.03 -3.74 -10.79
C ARG A 63 -11.12 -2.83 -9.99
N THR A 64 -10.90 -1.59 -10.45
CA THR A 64 -10.01 -0.65 -9.77
C THR A 64 -10.48 -0.28 -8.36
N ARG A 65 -11.77 -0.52 -7.99
CA ARG A 65 -12.39 -0.25 -6.67
C ARG A 65 -11.57 0.74 -5.81
N PRO A 66 -11.43 2.01 -6.24
CA PRO A 66 -10.68 2.96 -5.45
C PRO A 66 -11.43 3.16 -4.13
N LYS A 67 -10.89 2.61 -3.04
CA LYS A 67 -11.42 2.85 -1.70
C LYS A 67 -11.09 4.29 -1.36
N ALA A 68 -12.09 5.16 -1.47
CA ALA A 68 -11.97 6.52 -0.98
C ALA A 68 -11.50 6.48 0.48
N PHE A 69 -10.50 7.30 0.82
CA PHE A 69 -10.01 7.37 2.19
C PHE A 69 -11.14 7.86 3.10
N ALA A 70 -11.20 7.34 4.32
CA ALA A 70 -12.23 7.75 5.28
C ALA A 70 -12.20 9.26 5.57
N VAL A 71 -11.04 9.92 5.42
CA VAL A 71 -10.88 11.37 5.57
C VAL A 71 -11.57 12.15 4.45
N GLU A 72 -11.70 11.57 3.24
CA GLU A 72 -12.29 12.23 2.06
C GLU A 72 -13.82 12.10 2.00
N ARG A 73 -14.46 11.44 2.99
CA ARG A 73 -15.92 11.24 3.00
C ARG A 73 -16.73 12.54 3.15
N ASP A 74 -16.13 13.56 3.76
CA ASP A 74 -16.76 14.82 4.10
C ASP A 74 -15.73 15.95 4.01
N ALA A 75 -16.10 17.03 3.33
CA ALA A 75 -15.19 18.15 3.08
C ALA A 75 -14.81 18.89 4.37
N GLY A 76 -15.72 18.97 5.35
CA GLY A 76 -15.50 19.60 6.65
C GLY A 76 -14.52 18.79 7.51
N LEU A 77 -14.72 17.48 7.59
CA LEU A 77 -13.81 16.54 8.24
C LEU A 77 -12.41 16.63 7.65
N ARG A 78 -12.29 16.62 6.32
CA ARG A 78 -11.00 16.78 5.63
C ARG A 78 -10.32 18.09 6.01
N ALA A 79 -11.06 19.20 5.96
CA ALA A 79 -10.52 20.52 6.33
C ALA A 79 -10.03 20.55 7.78
N GLU A 80 -10.76 19.93 8.70
CA GLU A 80 -10.40 19.87 10.11
C GLU A 80 -9.16 18.99 10.37
N VAL A 81 -9.09 17.81 9.73
CA VAL A 81 -7.90 16.94 9.78
C VAL A 81 -6.68 17.68 9.25
N VAL A 82 -6.77 18.34 8.10
CA VAL A 82 -5.69 19.16 7.53
C VAL A 82 -5.26 20.25 8.50
N ARG A 83 -6.23 20.99 9.07
CA ARG A 83 -5.98 22.09 10.01
C ARG A 83 -5.22 21.63 11.24
N LEU A 84 -5.61 20.49 11.83
CA LEU A 84 -4.94 19.95 13.01
C LEU A 84 -3.54 19.41 12.70
N LEU A 85 -3.38 18.71 11.56
CA LEU A 85 -2.07 18.23 11.10
C LEU A 85 -1.09 19.39 10.84
N LYS A 86 -1.54 20.47 10.17
CA LYS A 86 -0.72 21.68 9.96
C LYS A 86 -0.31 22.38 11.26
N ARG A 87 -1.08 22.21 12.34
CA ARG A 87 -0.72 22.68 13.70
C ARG A 87 0.23 21.74 14.44
N GLY A 88 0.71 20.67 13.78
CA GLY A 88 1.67 19.71 14.33
C GLY A 88 1.06 18.68 15.28
N TRP A 89 -0.26 18.44 15.20
CA TRP A 89 -0.90 17.33 15.92
C TRP A 89 -0.57 16.01 15.24
N SER A 90 -0.28 14.97 16.01
CA SER A 90 -0.09 13.62 15.44
C SER A 90 -1.43 13.04 14.98
N PRO A 91 -1.45 12.12 13.99
CA PRO A 91 -2.68 11.43 13.57
C PRO A 91 -3.46 10.80 14.73
N GLY A 92 -2.77 10.22 15.72
CA GLY A 92 -3.37 9.73 16.96
C GLY A 92 -4.09 10.82 17.77
N ALA A 93 -3.44 11.98 17.92
CA ALA A 93 -4.01 13.11 18.65
C ALA A 93 -5.17 13.77 17.89
N VAL A 94 -5.12 13.81 16.54
CA VAL A 94 -6.22 14.25 15.67
C VAL A 94 -7.45 13.35 15.86
N ALA A 95 -7.29 12.03 15.74
CA ALA A 95 -8.39 11.08 15.93
C ALA A 95 -9.05 11.22 17.31
N GLY A 96 -8.23 11.34 18.36
CA GLY A 96 -8.73 11.57 19.73
C GLY A 96 -9.43 12.92 19.90
N ARG A 97 -8.96 13.98 19.22
CA ARG A 97 -9.57 15.31 19.24
C ARG A 97 -10.94 15.31 18.56
N LEU A 98 -11.04 14.74 17.36
CA LEU A 98 -12.30 14.65 16.62
C LEU A 98 -13.40 13.96 17.44
N ARG A 99 -13.05 12.90 18.18
CA ARG A 99 -14.01 12.19 19.03
C ARG A 99 -14.46 13.01 20.25
N ARG A 100 -13.59 13.86 20.81
CA ARG A 100 -13.95 14.74 21.93
C ARG A 100 -14.76 15.96 21.49
N ASP A 101 -14.37 16.58 20.38
CA ASP A 101 -14.97 17.82 19.91
C ASP A 101 -16.32 17.54 19.19
N HIS A 102 -16.53 16.31 18.68
CA HIS A 102 -17.77 15.88 18.03
C HIS A 102 -18.35 14.59 18.62
N PRO A 103 -18.82 14.58 19.88
CA PRO A 103 -19.27 13.35 20.55
C PRO A 103 -20.56 12.75 19.97
N GLY A 104 -21.40 13.53 19.29
CA GLY A 104 -22.60 13.04 18.58
C GLY A 104 -22.39 12.82 17.08
N GLY A 105 -21.24 13.21 16.54
CA GLY A 105 -20.96 13.22 15.10
C GLY A 105 -20.17 12.00 14.64
N GLN A 106 -20.76 10.79 14.69
CA GLN A 106 -20.06 9.55 14.27
C GLN A 106 -19.52 9.64 12.82
N GLY A 107 -20.14 10.47 11.97
CA GLY A 107 -19.64 10.75 10.62
C GLY A 107 -18.26 11.41 10.57
N TRP A 108 -17.84 12.07 11.65
CA TRP A 108 -16.56 12.78 11.78
C TRP A 108 -15.51 11.97 12.56
N TRP A 109 -15.86 10.76 13.00
CA TRP A 109 -14.93 9.89 13.71
C TRP A 109 -14.08 9.12 12.71
N VAL A 110 -12.78 9.44 12.68
CA VAL A 110 -11.78 8.74 11.86
C VAL A 110 -10.67 8.22 12.76
N SER A 111 -10.26 6.96 12.54
CA SER A 111 -9.12 6.38 13.27
C SER A 111 -7.80 6.95 12.75
N HIS A 112 -6.77 6.95 13.59
CA HIS A 112 -5.43 7.36 13.16
C HIS A 112 -4.85 6.41 12.09
N GLU A 113 -5.22 5.13 12.14
CA GLU A 113 -4.98 4.12 11.09
C GLU A 113 -5.59 4.49 9.74
N ALA A 114 -6.66 5.28 9.69
CA ALA A 114 -7.23 5.78 8.43
C ALA A 114 -6.62 7.11 7.98
N ILE A 115 -6.10 7.92 8.93
CA ILE A 115 -5.40 9.17 8.63
C ILE A 115 -4.00 8.89 8.06
N TYR A 116 -3.26 7.91 8.59
CA TYR A 116 -1.90 7.59 8.10
C TYR A 116 -1.86 7.24 6.60
N PRO A 117 -2.63 6.25 6.10
CA PRO A 117 -2.66 5.94 4.67
C PRO A 117 -3.10 7.12 3.83
N TRP A 118 -4.05 7.93 4.32
CA TRP A 118 -4.50 9.11 3.62
C TRP A 118 -3.40 10.15 3.45
N VAL A 119 -2.59 10.40 4.49
CA VAL A 119 -1.42 11.29 4.42
C VAL A 119 -0.33 10.72 3.51
N TYR A 120 -0.06 9.42 3.59
CA TYR A 120 1.01 8.78 2.80
C TYR A 120 0.65 8.55 1.34
N ALA A 121 -0.64 8.47 1.01
CA ALA A 121 -1.11 8.39 -0.36
C ALA A 121 -1.02 9.74 -1.10
N GLN A 122 -0.75 10.84 -0.38
CA GLN A 122 -0.54 12.13 -1.00
C GLN A 122 0.85 12.22 -1.66
N PRO A 123 1.00 12.95 -2.78
CA PRO A 123 2.31 13.20 -3.37
C PRO A 123 3.25 13.90 -2.38
N VAL A 124 4.50 13.41 -2.32
CA VAL A 124 5.57 13.96 -1.46
C VAL A 124 5.83 15.45 -1.76
N SER A 125 5.63 15.87 -3.01
CA SER A 125 5.88 17.24 -3.48
C SER A 125 4.87 18.27 -3.02
N THR A 126 3.66 17.88 -2.59
CA THR A 126 2.57 18.82 -2.29
C THR A 126 2.07 18.68 -0.85
N LEU A 127 1.34 17.61 -0.54
CA LEU A 127 0.57 17.54 0.71
C LEU A 127 1.29 16.83 1.85
N GLN A 128 2.10 15.80 1.59
CA GLN A 128 2.73 15.05 2.69
C GLN A 128 3.71 15.91 3.50
N ARG A 129 4.51 16.75 2.82
CA ARG A 129 5.45 17.68 3.45
C ARG A 129 4.76 18.76 4.27
N GLU A 130 3.60 19.24 3.81
CA GLU A 130 2.83 20.27 4.51
C GLU A 130 2.06 19.74 5.73
N LEU A 131 1.70 18.45 5.72
CA LEU A 131 0.87 17.84 6.77
C LEU A 131 1.69 17.19 7.88
N ILE A 132 2.91 16.71 7.61
CA ILE A 132 3.74 16.06 8.63
C ILE A 132 4.81 17.04 9.12
N ALA A 133 4.43 17.86 10.10
CA ALA A 133 5.36 18.62 10.92
C ALA A 133 5.22 18.20 12.39
N LEU A 134 6.34 18.19 13.11
CA LEU A 134 6.31 18.12 14.57
C LEU A 134 5.67 19.40 15.10
N ARG A 135 5.07 19.35 16.30
CA ARG A 135 4.53 20.52 17.01
C ARG A 135 5.55 21.68 17.18
N THR A 136 6.84 21.39 17.07
CA THR A 136 7.93 22.38 17.04
C THR A 136 8.17 23.01 15.66
N GLY A 137 7.33 22.75 14.66
CA GLY A 137 7.46 23.19 13.26
C GLY A 137 8.49 22.39 12.44
N ARG A 138 9.26 21.51 13.08
CA ARG A 138 10.32 20.73 12.41
C ARG A 138 9.76 19.52 11.68
N THR A 139 10.32 19.21 10.52
CA THR A 139 10.02 17.99 9.75
C THR A 139 10.79 16.75 10.25
N ARG A 140 11.86 16.95 11.04
CA ARG A 140 12.67 15.87 11.62
C ARG A 140 12.87 16.07 13.12
N ARG A 141 12.83 14.98 13.89
CA ARG A 141 13.23 15.00 15.31
C ARG A 141 14.73 15.29 15.39
N ARG A 142 15.13 16.11 16.36
CA ARG A 142 16.56 16.18 16.72
C ARG A 142 16.94 14.84 17.33
N GLY A 143 18.10 14.32 16.95
CA GLY A 143 18.73 13.23 17.69
C GLY A 143 18.92 13.69 19.14
N GLY A 144 18.73 12.76 20.08
CA GLY A 144 19.07 13.01 21.48
C GLY A 144 20.57 13.25 21.65
N ALA A 145 20.99 13.47 22.89
CA ALA A 145 22.41 13.48 23.22
C ALA A 145 23.04 12.19 22.69
N LYS A 146 24.18 12.32 21.99
CA LYS A 146 24.95 11.13 21.61
C LYS A 146 25.41 10.46 22.90
N PRO A 147 25.22 9.15 23.06
CA PRO A 147 25.85 8.43 24.16
C PRO A 147 27.37 8.60 24.05
N ASP A 148 28.05 8.47 25.18
CA ASP A 148 29.50 8.46 25.19
C ASP A 148 30.02 7.35 24.26
N PRO A 149 31.17 7.55 23.58
CA PRO A 149 31.77 6.52 22.75
C PRO A 149 31.92 5.23 23.54
N ALA A 150 31.51 4.11 22.95
CA ALA A 150 31.76 2.80 23.53
C ALA A 150 33.27 2.63 23.80
N PRO A 151 33.67 1.99 24.90
CA PRO A 151 35.08 1.74 25.16
C PRO A 151 35.69 0.94 24.01
N ARG A 152 36.91 1.29 23.61
CA ARG A 152 37.65 0.54 22.61
C ARG A 152 37.90 -0.87 23.15
N ILE A 153 37.48 -1.89 22.41
CA ILE A 153 37.80 -3.29 22.72
C ILE A 153 39.33 -3.42 22.70
N ARG A 154 39.91 -3.78 23.85
CA ARG A 154 41.38 -3.86 24.01
C ARG A 154 41.96 -5.14 23.40
N GLU A 155 41.20 -6.23 23.51
CA GLU A 155 41.58 -7.57 23.06
C GLU A 155 40.48 -8.08 22.12
N PRO A 156 40.49 -7.66 20.85
CA PRO A 156 39.51 -8.13 19.89
C PRO A 156 39.79 -9.60 19.56
N THR A 157 38.78 -10.46 19.71
CA THR A 157 38.83 -11.81 19.14
C THR A 157 38.73 -11.70 17.63
N HIS A 158 39.70 -12.26 16.93
CA HIS A 158 39.70 -12.25 15.47
C HIS A 158 38.72 -13.29 14.92
N LEU A 159 38.18 -13.05 13.72
CA LEU A 159 37.25 -13.99 13.09
C LEU A 159 37.90 -15.37 12.90
N ASP A 160 39.22 -15.40 12.67
CA ASP A 160 40.02 -16.62 12.52
C ASP A 160 40.13 -17.43 13.84
N GLU A 161 39.83 -16.80 14.98
CA GLU A 161 39.85 -17.44 16.31
C GLU A 161 38.47 -17.95 16.74
N ARG A 162 37.48 -17.92 15.84
CA ARG A 162 36.15 -18.44 16.12
C ARG A 162 36.22 -19.94 16.42
N ARG A 163 35.39 -20.40 17.37
CA ARG A 163 35.24 -21.83 17.67
C ARG A 163 34.60 -22.55 16.48
N ASP A 164 35.05 -23.77 16.20
CA ASP A 164 34.56 -24.60 15.08
C ASP A 164 33.03 -24.82 15.11
N GLU A 165 32.44 -24.85 16.30
CA GLU A 165 30.99 -24.98 16.53
C GLU A 165 30.17 -23.85 15.87
N VAL A 166 30.79 -22.69 15.60
CA VAL A 166 30.13 -21.50 15.01
C VAL A 166 30.01 -21.61 13.49
N GLU A 167 30.97 -22.23 12.80
CA GLU A 167 31.02 -22.32 11.33
C GLU A 167 29.77 -22.99 10.76
N GLY A 168 29.34 -24.09 11.40
CA GLY A 168 28.24 -24.92 10.92
C GLY A 168 26.86 -24.32 11.15
N ARG A 169 26.74 -23.19 11.88
CA ARG A 169 25.47 -22.55 12.26
C ARG A 169 24.43 -23.53 12.84
N ALA A 170 24.89 -24.65 13.38
CA ALA A 170 24.06 -25.77 13.80
C ALA A 170 23.43 -25.56 15.19
N VAL A 171 23.98 -24.61 15.97
CA VAL A 171 23.52 -24.27 17.31
C VAL A 171 22.75 -22.94 17.26
N PRO A 172 21.46 -22.92 17.64
CA PRO A 172 20.73 -21.67 17.82
C PRO A 172 21.39 -20.80 18.91
N GLY A 173 21.59 -19.52 18.63
CA GLY A 173 22.15 -18.56 19.60
C GLY A 173 23.40 -17.82 19.12
N HIS A 174 24.06 -18.31 18.07
CA HIS A 174 25.09 -17.55 17.36
C HIS A 174 24.43 -16.54 16.42
N TRP A 175 24.63 -15.26 16.71
CA TRP A 175 24.18 -14.15 15.87
C TRP A 175 25.39 -13.61 15.10
N GLU A 176 25.31 -13.64 13.78
CA GLU A 176 26.29 -12.96 12.93
C GLU A 176 25.72 -11.63 12.49
N GLY A 177 26.54 -10.57 12.54
CA GLY A 177 26.12 -9.27 12.06
C GLY A 177 27.25 -8.51 11.38
N ASP A 178 26.96 -8.01 10.18
CA ASP A 178 27.88 -7.17 9.42
C ASP A 178 27.61 -5.70 9.73
N LEU A 179 28.66 -4.94 10.02
CA LEU A 179 28.59 -3.49 10.14
C LEU A 179 29.22 -2.84 8.91
N VAL A 180 28.38 -2.25 8.06
CA VAL A 180 28.84 -1.43 6.93
C VAL A 180 28.89 0.03 7.36
N ILE A 181 30.09 0.60 7.34
CA ILE A 181 30.32 2.02 7.67
C ILE A 181 30.43 2.82 6.36
N GLY A 182 29.58 3.83 6.21
CA GLY A 182 29.58 4.73 5.06
C GLY A 182 30.72 5.77 5.10
N LYS A 183 30.82 6.58 4.04
CA LYS A 183 31.89 7.57 3.85
C LYS A 183 32.13 8.42 5.11
N ASN A 184 33.39 8.47 5.54
CA ASN A 184 33.85 9.24 6.70
C ASN A 184 33.15 8.89 8.03
N GLY A 185 32.61 7.66 8.18
CA GLY A 185 31.97 7.22 9.41
C GLY A 185 30.64 7.93 9.74
N ARG A 186 30.05 8.64 8.78
CA ARG A 186 28.85 9.47 9.02
C ARG A 186 27.55 8.69 9.08
N THR A 187 27.54 7.49 8.52
CA THR A 187 26.41 6.58 8.49
C THR A 187 26.92 5.17 8.71
N ALA A 188 26.13 4.34 9.38
CA ALA A 188 26.41 2.92 9.51
C ALA A 188 25.11 2.14 9.35
N VAL A 189 25.21 0.96 8.75
CA VAL A 189 24.13 -0.01 8.65
C VAL A 189 24.64 -1.30 9.24
N ALA A 190 23.89 -1.86 10.19
CA ALA A 190 24.16 -3.17 10.75
C ALA A 190 23.14 -4.15 10.18
N SER A 191 23.63 -5.27 9.66
CA SER A 191 22.83 -6.46 9.34
C SER A 191 22.97 -7.46 10.48
N ALA A 192 21.95 -8.24 10.76
CA ALA A 192 22.02 -9.36 11.71
C ALA A 192 21.30 -10.57 11.12
N LEU A 193 21.94 -11.73 11.17
CA LEU A 193 21.41 -13.02 10.76
C LEU A 193 21.37 -13.95 11.97
N ALA A 194 20.22 -14.57 12.21
CA ALA A 194 20.10 -15.68 13.14
C ALA A 194 20.43 -16.98 12.41
N GLY A 195 21.25 -17.86 13.02
CA GLY A 195 21.33 -19.25 12.59
C GLY A 195 19.94 -19.90 12.69
N ALA A 196 19.40 -20.37 11.57
CA ALA A 196 18.11 -21.06 11.51
C ALA A 196 18.34 -22.57 11.56
N THR A 197 17.63 -23.26 12.46
CA THR A 197 17.46 -24.72 12.41
C THR A 197 16.76 -25.09 11.10
N THR A 198 17.30 -26.05 10.33
CA THR A 198 16.55 -26.74 9.27
C THR A 198 15.89 -27.97 9.84
#